data_AF-A0A337SFA7-F1
#
_entry.id   AF-A0A337SFA7-F1
#
_cell.length_a   1.000
_cell.length_b   1.000
_cell.length_c   1.000
_cell.angle_alpha   90.00
_cell.angle_beta   90.00
_cell.angle_gamma   90.00
#
_symmetry.space_group_name_H-M   'P 1'
#
loop_
_entity.id
_entity.type
_entity.pdbx_description
1 polymer ?
#
loop_
_entity_poly.entity_id
_entity_poly.type
_entity_poly.pdbx_seq_one_letter_code
_entity_poly.pdbx_strand_id
1 'polypeptide(L)' 'EMTPHKKNKNIQNLGSSIKDPRGIYWCQGSKNRSRTLQVYFRTSDKQTLLSNDQLYQPLKDRENDHYSHLQGKQLRKN' A
#
# COMPACT_ATOMS: atom_id res chain seq x y z
N GLU A 1 -18.95 17.61 9.59
CA GLU A 1 -18.48 18.97 9.26
C GLU A 1 -17.01 19.09 9.61
N MET A 2 -16.16 19.54 8.68
CA MET A 2 -14.75 19.81 8.96
C MET A 2 -14.61 21.25 9.43
N THR A 3 -14.10 21.43 10.64
CA THR A 3 -13.94 22.73 11.29
C THR A 3 -13.05 23.67 10.45
N PRO A 4 -13.30 24.99 10.46
CA PRO A 4 -12.43 25.93 9.78
C PRO A 4 -11.11 25.98 10.56
N HIS A 5 -10.07 25.33 10.02
CA HIS A 5 -8.73 25.44 10.57
C HIS A 5 -8.34 26.92 10.64
N LYS A 6 -8.14 27.42 11.88
CA LYS A 6 -7.49 28.71 12.17
C LYS A 6 -6.29 28.84 11.22
N LYS A 7 -6.37 29.75 10.25
CA LYS A 7 -5.26 30.06 9.33
C LYS A 7 -4.16 30.74 10.13
N ASN A 8 -3.26 29.95 10.68
CA ASN A 8 -2.00 30.48 11.16
C ASN A 8 -1.25 31.01 9.93
N LYS A 9 -1.02 32.33 9.87
CA LYS A 9 -0.42 33.00 8.69
C LYS A 9 0.94 32.41 8.26
N ASN A 10 1.56 31.63 9.14
CA ASN A 10 2.89 31.05 8.95
C ASN A 10 2.85 29.60 8.41
N ILE A 11 1.67 29.00 8.21
CA ILE A 11 1.54 27.60 7.74
C ILE A 11 0.92 27.59 6.34
N GLN A 12 1.64 27.03 5.38
CA GLN A 12 1.15 26.76 4.03
C GLN A 12 0.79 25.28 3.91
N ASN A 13 -0.48 24.99 3.66
CA ASN A 13 -0.94 23.63 3.38
C ASN A 13 -0.66 23.29 1.90
N LEU A 14 0.10 22.23 1.65
CA LEU A 14 0.46 21.75 0.29
C LEU A 14 -0.49 20.66 -0.24
N GLY A 15 -1.53 20.32 0.52
CA GLY A 15 -2.47 19.25 0.20
C GLY A 15 -2.08 17.90 0.80
N SER A 16 -2.74 16.85 0.31
CA SER A 16 -2.49 15.47 0.76
C SER A 16 -1.15 14.95 0.24
N SER A 17 -0.40 14.25 1.09
CA SER A 17 0.89 13.63 0.73
C SER A 17 0.78 12.65 -0.43
N ILE A 18 -0.36 11.99 -0.63
CA ILE A 18 -0.60 11.06 -1.75
C ILE A 18 -0.60 11.75 -3.12
N LYS A 19 -0.80 13.07 -3.16
CA LYS A 19 -0.70 13.85 -4.41
C LYS A 19 0.74 14.14 -4.80
N ASP A 20 1.71 13.59 -4.06
CA ASP A 20 3.13 13.75 -4.30
C ASP A 20 3.54 15.23 -4.46
N PRO A 21 3.31 16.09 -3.44
CA PRO A 21 3.64 17.51 -3.54
C PRO A 21 5.15 17.71 -3.69
N ARG A 22 5.55 18.43 -4.75
CA ARG A 22 6.94 18.73 -5.10
C ARG A 22 7.11 20.18 -5.50
N GLY A 23 8.26 20.75 -5.22
CA GLY A 23 8.60 22.11 -5.66
C GLY A 23 9.56 22.83 -4.72
N ILE A 24 9.95 24.04 -5.11
CA ILE A 24 10.79 24.92 -4.30
C ILE A 24 9.91 26.02 -3.72
N TYR A 25 9.96 26.18 -2.40
CA TYR A 25 9.14 27.12 -1.65
C TYR A 25 10.03 28.11 -0.90
N TRP A 26 9.50 29.30 -0.64
CA TRP A 26 10.12 30.27 0.24
C TRP A 26 9.02 31.06 0.95
N CYS A 27 9.33 31.54 2.15
CA CYS A 27 8.46 32.42 2.90
C CYS A 27 8.91 33.86 2.71
N GLN A 28 7.94 34.77 2.58
CA GLN A 28 8.17 36.20 2.63
C GLN A 28 7.92 36.70 4.06
N GLY A 29 8.99 37.00 4.80
CA GLY A 29 8.88 37.64 6.10
C GLY A 29 8.66 39.15 5.97
N SER A 30 8.46 39.82 7.10
CA SER A 30 8.24 41.27 7.17
C SER A 30 9.41 42.11 6.63
N LYS A 31 10.63 41.57 6.69
CA LYS A 31 11.86 42.29 6.29
C LYS A 31 12.72 41.55 5.28
N ASN A 32 12.60 40.23 5.17
CA ASN A 32 13.48 39.39 4.34
C ASN A 32 12.76 38.17 3.78
N ARG A 33 13.26 37.64 2.67
CA ARG A 33 12.92 36.31 2.16
C ARG A 33 13.66 35.23 2.93
N SER A 34 13.00 34.11 3.17
CA SER A 34 13.66 32.93 3.71
C SER A 34 14.59 32.30 2.67
N ARG A 35 15.46 31.40 3.14
CA ARG A 35 16.11 30.43 2.25
C ARG A 35 15.05 29.56 1.56
N THR A 36 15.41 29.05 0.39
CA THR A 36 14.57 28.15 -0.39
C THR A 36 14.47 26.78 0.28
N LEU A 37 13.26 26.23 0.34
CA LEU A 37 12.97 24.87 0.79
C LEU A 37 12.58 24.02 -0.42
N GLN A 38 13.36 22.99 -0.71
CA GLN A 38 12.97 21.98 -1.70
C GLN A 38 12.08 20.93 -1.04
N VAL A 39 10.83 20.87 -1.46
CA VAL A 39 9.87 19.86 -1.03
C VAL A 39 9.87 18.74 -2.06
N TYR A 40 10.14 17.53 -1.57
CA TYR A 40 10.10 16.31 -2.36
C TYR A 40 9.39 15.24 -1.54
N PHE A 41 8.10 15.05 -1.79
CA PHE A 41 7.37 13.93 -1.21
C PHE A 41 7.53 12.69 -2.07
N ARG A 42 7.35 11.54 -1.42
CA ARG A 42 7.14 10.24 -2.04
C ARG A 42 6.37 9.43 -1.03
N THR A 43 5.15 9.08 -1.36
CA THR A 43 4.41 8.07 -0.62
C THR A 43 4.53 6.77 -1.39
N SER A 44 4.81 5.66 -0.71
CA SER A 44 4.62 4.34 -1.32
C SER A 44 3.15 4.18 -1.71
N ASP A 45 2.89 3.52 -2.83
CA ASP A 45 1.54 3.20 -3.26
C ASP A 45 0.81 2.49 -2.09
N LYS A 46 -0.44 2.86 -1.84
CA LYS A 46 -1.29 2.09 -0.93
C LYS A 46 -1.21 0.64 -1.38
N GLN A 47 -0.91 -0.29 -0.46
CA GLN A 47 -1.05 -1.72 -0.72
C GLN A 47 -2.37 -1.93 -1.43
N THR A 48 -2.33 -2.27 -2.72
CA THR A 48 -3.51 -2.76 -3.41
C THR A 48 -3.75 -4.10 -2.75
N LEU A 49 -4.69 -4.15 -1.80
CA LEU A 49 -5.15 -5.40 -1.23
C LEU A 49 -5.79 -6.15 -2.41
N LEU A 50 -5.01 -7.02 -3.04
CA LEU A 50 -5.51 -7.96 -4.03
C LEU A 50 -6.52 -8.83 -3.30
N SER A 51 -7.75 -8.92 -3.81
CA SER A 51 -8.74 -9.86 -3.28
C SER A 51 -8.16 -11.28 -3.32
N ASN A 52 -8.48 -12.11 -2.32
CA ASN A 52 -8.00 -13.49 -2.21
C ASN A 52 -8.25 -14.31 -3.50
N ASP A 53 -9.33 -14.00 -4.23
CA ASP A 53 -9.70 -14.65 -5.49
C ASP A 53 -8.67 -14.44 -6.63
N GLN A 54 -7.74 -13.49 -6.47
CA GLN A 54 -6.65 -13.23 -7.42
C GLN A 54 -5.32 -13.88 -7.01
N LEU A 55 -5.24 -14.46 -5.81
CA LEU A 55 -3.98 -14.91 -5.21
C LEU A 55 -3.58 -16.33 -5.61
N TYR A 56 -4.54 -17.16 -6.04
CA TYR A 56 -4.30 -18.56 -6.35
C TYR A 56 -4.84 -18.96 -7.71
N GLN A 57 -4.03 -19.71 -8.45
CA GLN A 57 -4.53 -20.52 -9.56
C GLN A 57 -5.59 -21.49 -8.99
N PRO A 58 -6.78 -21.61 -9.61
CA PRO A 58 -7.75 -22.62 -9.20
C PRO A 58 -7.09 -23.99 -9.24
N LEU A 59 -7.24 -24.76 -8.16
CA LEU A 59 -6.82 -26.16 -8.17
C LEU A 59 -7.64 -26.86 -9.26
N LYS A 60 -6.97 -27.28 -10.33
CA LYS A 60 -7.60 -28.11 -11.35
C LYS A 60 -8.04 -29.41 -10.71
N ASP A 61 -9.12 -29.99 -11.22
CA ASP A 61 -9.55 -31.32 -10.85
C ASP A 61 -8.36 -32.27 -11.05
N ARG A 62 -7.92 -32.89 -9.94
CA ARG A 62 -6.87 -33.90 -9.98
C ARG A 62 -7.55 -35.20 -10.36
N GLU A 63 -7.25 -35.72 -11.54
CA GLU A 63 -7.64 -37.07 -11.92
C GLU A 63 -7.03 -38.06 -10.90
N ASN A 64 -7.90 -38.80 -10.22
CA ASN A 64 -7.52 -39.73 -9.15
C ASN A 64 -6.69 -40.91 -9.69
N ASP A 65 -6.68 -41.08 -11.01
CA ASP A 65 -6.02 -42.15 -11.75
C ASP A 65 -4.49 -42.04 -11.74
N HIS A 66 -3.93 -40.92 -11.25
CA HIS A 66 -2.48 -40.71 -11.12
C HIS A 66 -1.91 -41.06 -9.74
N TYR A 67 -2.74 -41.51 -8.80
CA TYR A 67 -2.27 -41.89 -7.47
C TYR A 67 -2.12 -43.40 -7.34
N SER A 68 -0.93 -43.84 -6.95
CA SER A 68 -0.68 -45.25 -6.60
C SER A 68 -1.52 -45.63 -5.38
N HIS A 69 -2.59 -46.41 -5.57
CA HIS A 69 -3.40 -46.94 -4.48
C HIS A 69 -2.55 -47.89 -3.63
N LEU A 70 -2.09 -47.41 -2.46
CA LEU A 70 -1.42 -48.26 -1.49
C LEU A 70 -2.45 -49.21 -0.89
N GLN A 71 -2.48 -50.46 -1.38
CA GLN A 71 -3.31 -51.53 -0.84
C GLN A 71 -2.99 -51.71 0.66
N GLY A 72 -4.03 -51.66 1.49
CA GLY A 72 -3.93 -51.81 2.94
C GLY A 72 -3.23 -53.10 3.37
N LYS A 73 -2.50 -53.02 4.48
CA LYS A 73 -1.70 -54.13 5.02
C LYS A 73 -2.58 -55.38 5.22
N GLN A 74 -2.19 -56.49 4.59
CA GLN A 74 -2.83 -57.80 4.78
C GLN A 74 -2.63 -58.23 6.24
N LEU A 75 -3.73 -58.50 6.96
CA LEU A 75 -3.70 -59.05 8.31
C LEU A 75 -3.25 -60.52 8.23
N ARG A 76 -2.04 -60.84 8.70
CA ARG A 76 -1.59 -62.24 8.83
C ARG A 76 -2.52 -62.94 9.81
N LYS A 77 -3.26 -63.94 9.33
CA LYS A 77 -4.02 -64.87 10.16
C LYS A 77 -3.03 -65.83 10.83
N ASN A 78 -3.17 -66.00 12.14
CA ASN A 78 -2.44 -66.98 12.95
C ASN A 78 -3.06 -68.36 12.81
#